data_AF-A0A853DI57-F1
#
_entry.id   AF-A0A853DI57-F1
#
_cell.length_a   1.000
_cell.length_b   1.000
_cell.length_c   1.000
_cell.angle_alpha   90.00
_cell.angle_beta   90.00
_cell.angle_gamma   90.00
#
_symmetry.space_group_name_H-M   'P 1'
#
loop_
_entity.id
_entity.type
_entity.pdbx_description
1 polymer ?
#
loop_
_entity_poly.entity_id
_entity_poly.type
_entity_poly.pdbx_seq_one_letter_code
_entity_poly.pdbx_strand_id
1 'polypeptide(L)'
;MRVVEYLLICIVPAAVISLAFKIPWLLHRLRRGAQALHTTHRPIERLADDLHRLGSELQLVRAGGGPARKRRLTAIELAYEDVLLECCAALELPHPARPPLTREERLHVEAALLKAGLRW
;
A
#
# COMPACT_ATOMS: atom_id res chain seq x y z
N MET A 1 31.25 4.33 35.49
CA MET A 1 31.11 3.34 34.39
C MET A 1 29.89 2.40 34.51
N ARG A 2 29.02 2.48 35.54
CA ARG A 2 27.83 1.60 35.67
C ARG A 2 26.53 2.18 35.07
N VAL A 3 26.44 3.51 34.96
CA VAL A 3 25.24 4.21 34.44
C VAL A 3 25.04 3.98 32.93
N VAL A 4 26.15 3.80 32.19
CA VAL A 4 26.11 3.51 30.74
C VAL A 4 25.51 2.13 30.47
N GLU A 5 25.75 1.17 31.36
CA GLU A 5 25.25 -0.22 31.27
C GLU A 5 23.72 -0.28 31.42
N TYR A 6 23.16 0.50 32.36
CA TYR A 6 21.71 0.63 32.55
C TYR A 6 21.00 1.39 31.41
N LEU A 7 21.66 2.41 30.85
CA LEU A 7 21.14 3.15 29.69
C LEU A 7 21.01 2.24 28.45
N LEU A 8 21.98 1.34 28.26
CA LEU A 8 22.01 0.39 27.16
C LEU A 8 20.89 -0.67 27.29
N ILE A 9 20.63 -1.15 28.52
CA ILE A 9 19.57 -2.12 28.80
C ILE A 9 18.15 -1.57 28.54
N CYS A 10 17.92 -0.26 28.73
CA CYS A 10 16.60 0.35 28.50
C CYS A 10 16.33 0.70 27.03
N ILE A 11 17.36 1.05 26.25
CA ILE A 11 17.17 1.51 24.87
C ILE A 11 17.02 0.35 23.89
N VAL A 12 17.68 -0.78 24.16
CA VAL A 12 17.70 -1.95 23.27
C VAL A 12 16.29 -2.54 23.01
N PRO A 13 15.43 -2.77 24.01
CA PRO A 13 14.10 -3.33 23.78
C PRO A 13 13.21 -2.38 22.96
N ALA A 14 13.28 -1.07 23.25
CA ALA A 14 12.52 -0.06 22.53
C ALA A 14 12.95 0.06 21.06
N ALA A 15 14.26 -0.04 20.79
CA ALA A 15 14.81 -0.03 19.44
C ALA A 15 14.44 -1.31 18.66
N VAL A 16 14.52 -2.48 19.29
CA VAL A 16 14.16 -3.77 18.67
C VAL A 16 12.67 -3.81 18.30
N ILE A 17 11.79 -3.35 19.19
CA ILE A 17 10.34 -3.30 18.91
C ILE A 17 10.02 -2.26 17.82
N SER A 18 10.66 -1.08 17.85
CA SER A 18 10.52 -0.08 16.78
C SER A 18 10.98 -0.60 15.43
N LEU A 19 12.10 -1.32 15.41
CA LEU A 19 12.62 -1.92 14.19
C LEU A 19 11.68 -3.03 13.72
N ALA A 20 11.19 -3.91 14.59
CA ALA A 20 10.23 -4.97 14.25
C ALA A 20 8.92 -4.44 13.65
N PHE A 21 8.43 -3.27 14.07
CA PHE A 21 7.26 -2.61 13.47
C PHE A 21 7.56 -1.91 12.13
N LYS A 22 8.80 -1.44 11.91
CA LYS A 22 9.24 -0.82 10.65
C LYS A 22 9.73 -1.81 9.61
N ILE A 23 10.25 -2.96 10.05
CA ILE A 23 10.75 -4.07 9.23
C ILE A 23 9.71 -4.54 8.21
N PRO A 24 8.42 -4.82 8.53
CA PRO A 24 7.46 -5.23 7.51
C PRO A 24 7.20 -4.14 6.48
N TRP A 25 7.21 -2.85 6.86
CA TRP A 25 7.07 -1.73 5.92
C TRP A 25 8.31 -1.55 5.03
N LEU A 26 9.51 -1.67 5.60
CA LEU A 26 10.78 -1.57 4.87
C LEU A 26 11.00 -2.78 3.95
N LEU A 27 10.67 -4.00 4.40
CA LEU A 27 10.66 -5.20 3.57
C LEU A 27 9.59 -5.12 2.48
N HIS A 28 8.42 -4.54 2.74
CA HIS A 28 7.40 -4.32 1.69
C HIS A 28 7.89 -3.29 0.66
N ARG A 29 8.67 -2.27 1.06
CA ARG A 29 9.33 -1.32 0.15
C ARG A 29 10.44 -1.96 -0.67
N LEU A 30 11.25 -2.82 -0.06
CA LEU A 30 12.32 -3.56 -0.74
C LEU A 30 11.78 -4.66 -1.67
N ARG A 31 10.74 -5.41 -1.25
CA ARG A 31 10.06 -6.41 -2.09
C ARG A 31 9.41 -5.78 -3.32
N ARG A 32 8.85 -4.57 -3.21
CA ARG A 32 8.33 -3.84 -4.38
C ARG A 32 9.40 -3.47 -5.40
N GLY A 33 10.58 -3.01 -4.95
CA GLY A 33 11.71 -2.73 -5.83
C GLY A 33 12.25 -3.98 -6.52
N ALA A 34 12.25 -5.12 -5.83
CA ALA A 34 12.66 -6.41 -6.40
C ALA A 34 11.60 -7.03 -7.32
N GLN A 35 10.30 -6.81 -7.05
CA GLN A 35 9.18 -7.25 -7.90
C GLN A 35 9.11 -6.49 -9.22
N ALA A 36 9.53 -5.22 -9.27
CA ALA A 36 9.62 -4.46 -10.52
C ALA A 36 10.59 -5.10 -11.55
N LEU A 37 11.56 -5.90 -11.09
CA LEU A 37 12.50 -6.66 -11.94
C LEU A 37 12.01 -8.08 -12.28
N HIS A 38 10.97 -8.57 -11.61
CA HIS A 38 10.36 -9.88 -11.84
C HIS A 38 8.88 -9.69 -12.17
N THR A 39 8.60 -9.18 -13.37
CA THR A 39 7.28 -9.23 -14.01
C THR A 39 6.93 -10.68 -14.37
N THR A 40 6.75 -11.53 -13.36
CA THR A 40 5.74 -12.58 -13.45
C THR A 40 4.42 -11.86 -13.27
N HIS A 41 3.94 -11.29 -14.37
CA HIS A 41 2.75 -10.47 -14.44
C HIS A 41 1.61 -11.19 -13.72
N ARG A 42 1.13 -10.63 -12.61
CA ARG A 42 -0.11 -11.13 -12.02
C ARG A 42 -1.18 -10.98 -13.12
N PRO A 43 -1.98 -12.01 -13.39
CA PRO A 43 -3.05 -11.90 -14.39
C PRO A 43 -3.94 -10.71 -14.04
N ILE A 44 -4.23 -9.88 -15.03
CA ILE A 44 -4.94 -8.61 -14.85
C ILE A 44 -6.32 -8.82 -14.21
N GLU A 45 -6.93 -9.98 -14.42
CA GLU A 45 -8.19 -10.39 -13.83
C GLU A 45 -8.12 -10.48 -12.30
N ARG A 46 -6.99 -10.93 -11.74
CA ARG A 46 -6.79 -10.96 -10.28
C ARG A 46 -6.62 -9.54 -9.71
N LEU A 47 -5.97 -8.66 -10.46
CA LEU A 47 -5.82 -7.27 -10.07
C LEU A 47 -7.18 -6.54 -10.09
N ALA A 48 -8.03 -6.82 -11.09
CA ALA A 48 -9.40 -6.33 -11.15
C ALA A 48 -10.24 -6.81 -9.94
N ASP A 49 -10.13 -8.09 -9.59
CA ASP A 49 -10.80 -8.65 -8.42
C ASP A 49 -10.31 -8.01 -7.11
N ASP A 50 -8.98 -7.79 -6.99
CA ASP A 50 -8.40 -7.07 -5.86
C ASP A 50 -8.94 -5.63 -5.77
N LEU A 51 -9.08 -4.90 -6.89
CA LEU A 51 -9.69 -3.56 -6.92
C LEU A 51 -11.15 -3.59 -6.50
N HIS A 52 -11.93 -4.57 -6.96
CA HIS A 52 -13.34 -4.72 -6.58
C HIS A 52 -13.48 -4.97 -5.07
N ARG A 53 -12.65 -5.90 -4.54
CA ARG A 53 -12.61 -6.22 -3.11
C ARG A 53 -12.22 -5.00 -2.27
N LEU A 54 -11.12 -4.32 -2.63
CA LEU A 54 -10.61 -3.16 -1.89
C LEU A 54 -11.55 -1.97 -1.99
N GLY A 55 -12.19 -1.74 -3.14
CA GLY A 55 -13.21 -0.72 -3.32
C GLY A 55 -14.41 -0.96 -2.39
N SER A 56 -14.88 -2.20 -2.31
CA SER A 56 -15.96 -2.59 -1.41
C SER A 56 -15.57 -2.43 0.07
N GLU A 57 -14.38 -2.87 0.46
CA GLU A 57 -13.87 -2.74 1.81
C GLU A 57 -13.68 -1.27 2.22
N LEU A 58 -13.22 -0.44 1.30
CA LEU A 58 -13.07 1.00 1.49
C LEU A 58 -14.43 1.66 1.79
N GLN A 59 -15.47 1.30 1.05
CA GLN A 59 -16.83 1.82 1.32
C GLN A 59 -17.35 1.35 2.67
N LEU A 60 -17.14 0.08 3.02
CA LEU A 60 -17.53 -0.47 4.31
C LEU A 60 -16.84 0.25 5.47
N VAL A 61 -15.54 0.49 5.39
CA VAL A 61 -14.78 1.21 6.43
C VAL A 61 -15.15 2.69 6.48
N ARG A 62 -15.51 3.30 5.34
CA ARG A 62 -16.05 4.66 5.30
C ARG A 62 -17.41 4.76 5.99
N ALA A 63 -18.30 3.79 5.78
CA ALA A 63 -19.61 3.74 6.41
C ALA A 63 -19.54 3.37 7.91
N GLY A 64 -18.55 2.55 8.30
CA GLY A 64 -18.35 2.11 9.67
C GLY A 64 -17.75 3.15 10.61
N GLY A 65 -17.79 2.85 11.91
CA GLY A 65 -17.27 3.69 13.00
C GLY A 65 -16.12 3.04 13.80
N GLY A 66 -15.67 3.74 14.83
CA GLY A 66 -14.77 3.20 15.86
C GLY A 66 -13.35 3.79 15.90
N PRO A 67 -12.60 3.54 16.98
CA PRO A 67 -11.34 4.23 17.29
C PRO A 67 -10.22 3.93 16.28
N ALA A 68 -10.25 2.77 15.63
CA ALA A 68 -9.26 2.38 14.62
C ALA A 68 -9.66 2.76 13.17
N ARG A 69 -10.80 3.44 12.96
CA ARG A 69 -11.33 3.74 11.61
C ARG A 69 -10.33 4.50 10.76
N LYS A 70 -9.72 5.57 11.28
CA LYS A 70 -8.76 6.38 10.52
C LYS A 70 -7.57 5.55 10.03
N ARG A 71 -7.00 4.71 10.90
CA ARG A 71 -5.86 3.84 10.56
C ARG A 71 -6.23 2.80 9.50
N ARG A 72 -7.38 2.14 9.64
CA ARG A 72 -7.89 1.18 8.65
C ARG A 72 -8.15 1.84 7.31
N LEU A 73 -8.78 3.03 7.33
CA LEU A 73 -9.07 3.79 6.12
C LEU A 73 -7.78 4.13 5.36
N THR A 74 -6.78 4.68 6.05
CA THR A 74 -5.48 5.00 5.43
C THR A 74 -4.78 3.76 4.88
N ALA A 75 -4.84 2.63 5.59
CA ALA A 75 -4.23 1.38 5.13
C ALA A 75 -4.90 0.86 3.85
N ILE A 76 -6.24 0.87 3.79
CA ILE A 76 -7.00 0.42 2.62
C ILE A 76 -6.81 1.39 1.46
N GLU A 77 -6.79 2.71 1.70
CA GLU A 77 -6.54 3.70 0.64
C GLU A 77 -5.16 3.51 0.00
N LEU A 78 -4.12 3.28 0.80
CA LEU A 78 -2.78 2.98 0.28
C LEU A 78 -2.74 1.66 -0.51
N ALA A 79 -3.43 0.63 -0.03
CA ALA A 79 -3.51 -0.65 -0.75
C ALA A 79 -4.25 -0.50 -2.08
N TYR A 80 -5.34 0.26 -2.10
CA TYR A 80 -6.11 0.54 -3.31
C TYR A 80 -5.29 1.30 -4.34
N GLU A 81 -4.56 2.35 -3.93
CA GLU A 81 -3.66 3.09 -4.81
C GLU A 81 -2.50 2.24 -5.32
N ASP A 82 -1.94 1.35 -4.48
CA ASP A 82 -0.90 0.41 -4.91
C ASP A 82 -1.41 -0.52 -6.03
N VAL A 83 -2.62 -1.09 -5.89
CA VAL A 83 -3.21 -1.95 -6.93
C VAL A 83 -3.57 -1.17 -8.19
N LEU A 84 -4.03 0.09 -8.08
CA LEU A 84 -4.28 0.95 -9.24
C LEU A 84 -3.01 1.13 -10.08
N LEU A 85 -1.87 1.43 -9.44
CA LEU A 85 -0.60 1.58 -10.15
C LEU A 85 -0.09 0.25 -10.70
N GLU A 86 -0.31 -0.87 -10.01
CA GLU A 86 0.02 -2.21 -10.52
C GLU A 86 -0.80 -2.54 -11.77
N CYS A 87 -2.09 -2.16 -11.82
CA CYS A 87 -2.91 -2.28 -13.01
C CYS A 87 -2.41 -1.40 -14.16
N CYS A 88 -1.99 -0.17 -13.87
CA CYS A 88 -1.43 0.71 -14.90
C CYS A 88 -0.12 0.16 -15.46
N ALA A 89 0.78 -0.33 -14.60
CA ALA A 89 2.00 -1.00 -15.03
C ALA A 89 1.70 -2.23 -15.87
N ALA A 90 0.68 -3.01 -15.48
CA ALA A 90 0.25 -4.21 -16.18
C ALA A 90 -0.35 -3.93 -17.57
N LEU A 91 -0.96 -2.75 -17.76
CA LEU A 91 -1.53 -2.30 -19.03
C LEU A 91 -0.59 -1.34 -19.79
N GLU A 92 0.64 -1.17 -19.31
CA GLU A 92 1.65 -0.25 -19.85
C GLU A 92 1.15 1.20 -19.99
N LEU A 93 0.24 1.62 -19.10
CA LEU A 93 -0.34 2.96 -19.09
C LEU A 93 0.57 3.95 -18.34
N PRO A 94 0.64 5.22 -18.80
CA PRO A 94 1.36 6.25 -18.06
C PRO A 94 0.67 6.52 -16.72
N HIS A 95 1.43 6.41 -15.63
CA HIS A 95 0.92 6.62 -14.28
C HIS A 95 1.94 7.36 -13.40
N PRO A 96 1.51 8.09 -12.37
CA PRO A 96 2.42 8.68 -11.39
C PRO A 96 3.26 7.59 -10.71
N ALA A 97 4.47 7.94 -10.31
CA ALA A 97 5.45 6.95 -9.87
C ALA A 97 5.09 6.25 -8.55
N ARG A 98 4.28 6.88 -7.66
CA ARG A 98 4.02 6.32 -6.32
C ARG A 98 2.86 6.96 -5.55
N PRO A 99 2.18 6.21 -4.66
CA PRO A 99 1.28 6.79 -3.66
C PRO A 99 2.04 7.56 -2.55
N PRO A 100 1.35 8.43 -1.78
CA PRO A 100 -0.09 8.70 -1.87
C PRO A 100 -0.45 9.53 -3.10
N LEU A 101 -1.50 9.14 -3.81
CA LEU A 101 -2.02 9.90 -4.94
C LEU A 101 -2.86 11.07 -4.43
N THR A 102 -2.77 12.21 -5.12
CA THR A 102 -3.78 13.25 -4.95
C THR A 102 -5.14 12.73 -5.44
N ARG A 103 -6.22 13.36 -4.97
CA ARG A 103 -7.59 12.99 -5.40
C ARG A 103 -7.75 13.08 -6.92
N GLU A 104 -7.09 14.04 -7.56
CA GLU A 104 -7.12 14.23 -9.01
C GLU A 104 -6.33 13.14 -9.74
N GLU A 105 -5.10 12.85 -9.31
CA GLU A 105 -4.28 11.77 -9.89
C GLU A 105 -4.99 10.43 -9.79
N ARG A 106 -5.60 10.12 -8.63
CA ARG A 106 -6.36 8.89 -8.46
C ARG A 106 -7.51 8.80 -9.44
N LEU A 107 -8.29 9.88 -9.61
CA LEU A 107 -9.40 9.91 -10.55
C LEU A 107 -8.92 9.75 -12.01
N HIS A 108 -7.77 10.35 -12.34
CA HIS A 108 -7.17 10.22 -13.67
C HIS A 108 -6.74 8.77 -13.95
N VAL A 109 -6.10 8.13 -12.97
CA VAL A 109 -5.69 6.71 -13.05
C VAL A 109 -6.90 5.80 -13.20
N GLU A 110 -7.94 5.98 -12.37
CA GLU A 110 -9.19 5.21 -12.47
C GLU A 110 -9.82 5.36 -13.86
N ALA A 111 -9.88 6.60 -14.38
CA ALA A 111 -10.41 6.87 -15.71
C ALA A 111 -9.56 6.24 -16.82
N ALA A 112 -8.23 6.24 -16.69
CA ALA A 112 -7.32 5.60 -17.65
C ALA A 112 -7.54 4.08 -17.70
N LEU A 113 -7.67 3.43 -16.54
CA LEU A 113 -7.98 2.00 -16.44
C LEU A 113 -9.34 1.65 -17.05
N LEU A 114 -10.37 2.44 -16.76
CA LEU A 114 -11.69 2.28 -17.37
C LEU A 114 -11.65 2.41 -18.90
N LYS A 115 -10.87 3.36 -19.43
CA LYS A 115 -10.67 3.54 -20.88
C LYS A 115 -9.91 2.37 -21.52
N ALA A 116 -8.98 1.76 -20.79
CA ALA A 116 -8.29 0.55 -21.22
C ALA A 116 -9.17 -0.72 -21.13
N GLY A 117 -10.41 -0.59 -20.65
CA GLY A 117 -11.40 -1.68 -20.60
C GLY A 117 -11.45 -2.42 -19.26
N LEU A 118 -10.63 -2.04 -18.28
CA LEU A 118 -10.66 -2.62 -16.93
C LEU A 118 -11.89 -2.09 -16.17
N ARG A 119 -12.75 -2.99 -15.67
CA ARG A 119 -13.94 -2.63 -14.89
C ARG A 119 -13.95 -3.39 -13.57
N TRP A 120 -14.32 -2.70 -12.49
CA TRP A 120 -14.44 -3.23 -11.14
C TRP A 120 -15.49 -2.45 -10.34
#